data_AF-A0A3A2ZDK8-F1
#
_entry.id   AF-A0A3A2ZDK8-F1
#
_cell.length_a   1.000
_cell.length_b   1.000
_cell.length_c   1.000
_cell.angle_alpha   90.00
_cell.angle_beta   90.00
_cell.angle_gamma   90.00
#
_symmetry.space_group_name_H-M   'P 1'
#
loop_
_entity.id
_entity.type
_entity.pdbx_description
1 polymer ?
#
loop_
_entity_poly.entity_id
_entity_poly.type
_entity_poly.pdbx_seq_one_letter_code
_entity_poly.pdbx_strand_id
1 'polypeptide(L)'
;MNTWEERTDHIAGHFRQGAQMKDWSGEHGFPPSVAAQVVNSLPPYLIGEESQSIIPFSATNAHVRDHFAQISSRAQPLDEEKDGSQVQTVQNAPSETQEKSVLVSQLSSFTEVLTLHLSRYARKQMSQGVVPTDEMFQQESNRVLYDSEDSWNQTIADNPEWLYSFRHLHCGDNAPPP
;
A
#
# COMPACT_ATOMS: atom_id res chain seq x y z
N MET A 1 -9.54 -7.40 -30.20
CA MET A 1 -9.57 -5.95 -29.98
C MET A 1 -8.18 -5.38 -30.22
N ASN A 2 -7.97 -4.79 -31.39
CA ASN A 2 -6.65 -4.42 -31.89
C ASN A 2 -6.48 -2.91 -32.08
N THR A 3 -7.56 -2.11 -32.00
CA THR A 3 -7.49 -0.65 -32.07
C THR A 3 -7.82 0.02 -30.73
N TRP A 4 -7.43 1.28 -30.58
CA TRP A 4 -7.79 2.08 -29.41
C TRP A 4 -9.30 2.32 -29.29
N GLU A 5 -9.96 2.57 -30.43
CA GLU A 5 -11.42 2.79 -30.50
C GLU A 5 -12.18 1.53 -30.06
N GLU A 6 -11.82 0.35 -30.57
CA GLU A 6 -12.43 -0.93 -30.15
C GLU A 6 -12.30 -1.16 -28.63
N ARG A 7 -11.16 -0.81 -28.04
CA ARG A 7 -10.93 -0.95 -26.59
C ARG A 7 -11.77 0.04 -25.79
N THR A 8 -11.89 1.27 -26.27
CA THR A 8 -12.70 2.31 -25.63
C THR A 8 -14.18 1.92 -25.64
N ASP A 9 -14.68 1.47 -26.80
CA ASP A 9 -16.07 1.02 -26.93
C ASP A 9 -16.36 -0.21 -26.07
N HIS A 10 -15.41 -1.14 -25.97
CA HIS A 10 -15.54 -2.30 -25.09
C HIS A 10 -15.69 -1.93 -23.63
N ILE A 11 -14.78 -1.10 -23.11
CA ILE A 11 -14.81 -0.64 -21.72
C ILE A 11 -16.11 0.13 -21.46
N ALA A 12 -16.50 1.02 -22.38
CA ALA A 12 -17.77 1.74 -22.27
C ALA A 12 -18.98 0.79 -22.29
N GLY A 13 -18.91 -0.31 -23.03
CA GLY A 13 -19.91 -1.38 -23.03
C GLY A 13 -20.11 -1.99 -21.64
N HIS A 14 -19.02 -2.33 -20.95
CA HIS A 14 -19.08 -2.84 -19.57
C HIS A 14 -19.70 -1.85 -18.59
N PHE A 15 -19.31 -0.57 -18.64
CA PHE A 15 -19.90 0.45 -17.78
C PHE A 15 -21.40 0.64 -18.04
N ARG A 16 -21.84 0.60 -19.30
CA ARG A 16 -23.28 0.67 -19.64
C ARG A 16 -24.06 -0.55 -19.12
N GLN A 17 -23.39 -1.68 -18.93
CA GLN A 17 -23.98 -2.90 -18.35
C GLN A 17 -23.91 -2.91 -16.81
N GLY A 18 -23.38 -1.86 -16.19
CA GLY A 18 -23.34 -1.69 -14.74
C GLY A 18 -22.05 -2.13 -14.07
N ALA A 19 -21.04 -2.58 -14.82
CA ALA A 19 -19.73 -2.86 -14.26
C ALA A 19 -19.05 -1.57 -13.76
N GLN A 20 -18.32 -1.67 -12.66
CA GLN A 20 -17.61 -0.59 -11.99
C GLN A 20 -16.10 -0.87 -11.96
N MET A 21 -15.30 0.14 -11.60
CA MET A 21 -13.85 -0.01 -11.45
C MET A 21 -13.47 -1.07 -10.39
N LYS A 22 -14.29 -1.26 -9.36
CA LYS A 22 -14.09 -2.30 -8.32
C LYS A 22 -14.30 -3.73 -8.83
N ASP A 23 -14.95 -3.88 -9.99
CA ASP A 23 -15.16 -5.19 -10.61
C ASP A 23 -13.97 -5.57 -11.52
N TRP A 24 -12.95 -4.72 -11.60
CA TRP A 24 -11.74 -4.99 -12.38
C TRP A 24 -10.86 -5.95 -11.60
N SER A 25 -10.33 -6.94 -12.30
CA SER A 25 -9.46 -7.97 -11.73
C SER A 25 -8.12 -8.03 -12.46
N GLY A 26 -7.06 -8.40 -11.74
CA GLY A 26 -5.73 -8.59 -12.30
C GLY A 26 -4.99 -7.30 -12.64
N GLU A 27 -3.86 -7.50 -13.31
CA GLU A 27 -2.86 -6.47 -13.58
C GLU A 27 -3.07 -5.74 -14.92
N HIS A 28 -2.19 -4.78 -15.24
CA HIS A 28 -2.20 -4.05 -16.52
C HIS A 28 -2.10 -4.94 -17.77
N GLY A 29 -1.73 -6.22 -17.62
CA GLY A 29 -1.53 -7.15 -18.73
C GLY A 29 -0.32 -6.83 -19.60
N PHE A 30 0.61 -6.02 -19.11
CA PHE A 30 1.84 -5.69 -19.82
C PHE A 30 2.82 -6.87 -19.83
N PRO A 31 3.65 -7.01 -20.90
CA PRO A 31 4.79 -7.90 -20.86
C PRO A 31 5.73 -7.55 -19.68
N PRO A 32 6.45 -8.52 -19.09
CA PRO A 32 7.29 -8.28 -17.91
C PRO A 32 8.29 -7.13 -18.07
N SER A 33 8.87 -6.95 -19.27
CA SER A 33 9.81 -5.87 -19.56
C SER A 33 9.17 -4.48 -19.55
N VAL A 34 7.88 -4.38 -19.86
CA VAL A 34 7.12 -3.12 -19.81
C VAL A 34 6.57 -2.89 -18.41
N ALA A 35 6.03 -3.93 -17.78
CA ALA A 35 5.55 -3.87 -16.39
C ALA A 35 6.64 -3.36 -15.43
N ALA A 36 7.88 -3.83 -15.59
CA ALA A 36 9.02 -3.40 -14.77
C ALA A 36 9.39 -1.90 -14.92
N GLN A 37 8.89 -1.22 -15.95
CA GLN A 37 9.12 0.20 -16.18
C GLN A 37 7.98 1.08 -15.64
N VAL A 38 6.86 0.48 -15.21
CA VAL A 38 5.75 1.23 -14.65
C VAL A 38 6.12 1.65 -13.22
N VAL A 39 6.03 2.95 -12.96
CA VAL A 39 6.31 3.56 -11.67
C VAL A 39 5.14 4.48 -11.29
N ASN A 40 4.95 4.71 -9.99
CA ASN A 40 3.87 5.56 -9.46
C ASN A 40 2.47 5.11 -9.92
N SER A 41 2.23 3.81 -10.04
CA SER A 41 0.96 3.23 -10.50
C SER A 41 0.31 2.35 -9.45
N LEU A 42 -1.01 2.23 -9.54
CA LEU A 42 -1.76 1.19 -8.85
C LEU A 42 -2.17 0.10 -9.85
N PRO A 43 -2.04 -1.17 -9.48
CA PRO A 43 -2.68 -2.27 -10.21
C PRO A 43 -4.15 -1.98 -10.51
N PRO A 44 -4.67 -2.31 -11.70
CA PRO A 44 -6.06 -2.07 -12.07
C PRO A 44 -7.08 -2.60 -11.07
N TYR A 45 -6.84 -3.77 -10.48
CA TYR A 45 -7.73 -4.38 -9.49
C TYR A 45 -7.83 -3.62 -8.17
N LEU A 46 -6.92 -2.68 -7.87
CA LEU A 46 -6.96 -1.85 -6.67
C LEU A 46 -7.60 -0.48 -6.90
N ILE A 47 -7.79 -0.05 -8.14
CA ILE A 47 -8.24 1.31 -8.45
C ILE A 47 -9.64 1.55 -7.89
N GLY A 48 -10.51 0.53 -7.90
CA GLY A 48 -11.86 0.62 -7.37
C GLY A 48 -11.89 0.98 -5.89
N GLU A 49 -11.25 0.17 -5.05
CA GLU A 49 -11.18 0.35 -3.61
C GLU A 49 -10.42 1.61 -3.24
N GLU A 50 -9.33 1.90 -3.95
CA GLU A 50 -8.53 3.09 -3.69
C GLU A 50 -9.33 4.38 -3.93
N SER A 51 -10.20 4.38 -4.95
CA SER A 51 -11.08 5.51 -5.23
C SER A 51 -12.06 5.83 -4.09
N GLN A 52 -12.28 4.89 -3.16
CA GLN A 52 -13.15 5.05 -1.99
C GLN A 52 -12.38 5.52 -0.75
N SER A 53 -11.06 5.64 -0.81
CA SER A 53 -10.27 6.20 0.28
C SER A 53 -10.62 7.68 0.51
N ILE A 54 -10.36 8.21 1.71
CA ILE A 54 -10.67 9.61 2.04
C ILE A 54 -9.90 10.58 1.13
N ILE A 55 -8.69 10.19 0.72
CA ILE A 55 -7.86 10.97 -0.22
C ILE A 55 -7.38 10.04 -1.33
N PRO A 56 -8.17 9.89 -2.40
CA PRO A 56 -7.82 9.05 -3.54
C PRO A 56 -6.55 9.53 -4.25
N PHE A 57 -5.90 8.59 -4.92
CA PHE A 57 -4.74 8.83 -5.74
C PHE A 57 -5.09 9.80 -6.84
N SER A 58 -4.24 10.81 -7.01
CA SER A 58 -4.39 11.76 -8.09
C SER A 58 -3.03 12.16 -8.62
N ALA A 59 -2.84 11.95 -9.92
CA ALA A 59 -1.64 12.41 -10.62
C ALA A 59 -1.55 13.94 -10.72
N THR A 60 -2.65 14.67 -10.48
CA THR A 60 -2.75 16.12 -10.73
C THR A 60 -3.03 16.95 -9.47
N ASN A 61 -3.42 16.33 -8.35
CA ASN A 61 -3.76 17.06 -7.12
C ASN A 61 -2.56 17.17 -6.16
N ALA A 62 -2.11 18.40 -5.92
CA ALA A 62 -0.99 18.68 -5.02
C ALA A 62 -1.29 18.33 -3.54
N HIS A 63 -2.57 18.36 -3.11
CA HIS A 63 -2.95 18.01 -1.73
C HIS A 63 -2.63 16.56 -1.36
N VAL A 64 -2.52 15.68 -2.37
CA VAL A 64 -2.07 14.29 -2.17
C VAL A 64 -0.66 14.25 -1.58
N ARG A 65 0.18 15.25 -1.84
CA ARG A 65 1.56 15.31 -1.30
C ARG A 65 1.58 15.53 0.21
N ASP A 66 0.72 16.39 0.73
CA ASP A 66 0.62 16.66 2.16
C ASP A 66 0.11 15.43 2.91
N HIS A 67 -0.92 14.78 2.36
CA HIS A 67 -1.45 13.54 2.91
C HIS A 67 -0.42 12.42 2.87
N PHE A 68 0.31 12.28 1.76
CA PHE A 68 1.40 11.31 1.64
C PHE A 68 2.48 11.54 2.70
N ALA A 69 2.86 12.79 2.97
CA ALA A 69 3.82 13.11 4.03
C ALA A 69 3.29 12.74 5.42
N GLN A 70 1.99 12.96 5.68
CA GLN A 70 1.34 12.57 6.94
C GLN A 70 1.28 11.05 7.12
N ILE A 71 0.86 10.30 6.11
CA ILE A 71 0.85 8.83 6.15
C ILE A 71 2.27 8.32 6.34
N SER A 72 3.23 8.85 5.59
CA SER A 72 4.63 8.43 5.67
C SER A 72 5.21 8.64 7.06
N SER A 73 4.87 9.74 7.75
CA SER A 73 5.33 9.99 9.12
C SER A 73 4.73 9.00 10.12
N ARG A 74 3.44 8.67 9.99
CA ARG A 74 2.76 7.67 10.84
C ARG A 74 3.24 6.24 10.57
N ALA A 75 3.59 5.93 9.33
CA ALA A 75 4.07 4.63 8.91
C ALA A 75 5.51 4.34 9.38
N GLN A 76 6.25 5.36 9.84
CA GLN A 76 7.61 5.18 10.35
C GLN A 76 7.60 4.36 11.65
N PRO A 77 8.59 3.47 11.85
CA PRO A 77 8.69 2.68 13.09
C PRO A 77 8.81 3.58 14.32
N LEU A 78 8.02 3.29 15.36
CA LEU A 78 8.01 3.97 16.66
C LEU A 78 9.32 3.80 17.48
N ASP A 79 10.30 3.06 16.98
CA ASP A 79 11.57 2.83 17.69
C ASP A 79 12.51 4.06 17.64
N GLU A 80 12.11 5.15 16.97
CA GLU A 80 12.77 6.46 17.07
C GLU A 80 12.07 7.35 18.12
N GLU A 81 12.05 6.91 19.38
CA GLU A 81 11.92 7.87 20.47
C GLU A 81 13.11 8.84 20.39
N LYS A 82 12.81 10.09 20.02
CA LYS A 82 13.76 11.21 20.10
C LYS A 82 14.14 11.41 21.56
N ASP A 83 15.20 10.75 22.01
CA ASP A 83 15.92 11.19 23.21
C ASP A 83 16.61 12.51 22.86
N GLY A 84 16.03 13.60 23.35
CA GLY A 84 16.59 14.92 23.23
C GLY A 84 17.84 15.03 24.09
N SER A 85 19.02 14.77 23.52
CA SER A 85 20.29 15.32 24.02
C SER A 85 21.37 15.29 22.94
N GLN A 86 21.87 16.48 22.60
CA GLN A 86 23.06 16.68 21.78
C GLN A 86 24.29 16.12 22.50
N VAL A 87 25.05 15.19 21.91
CA VAL A 87 26.54 15.21 21.87
C VAL A 87 27.03 14.38 20.67
N GLN A 88 27.93 14.96 19.86
CA GLN A 88 28.68 14.28 18.80
C GLN A 88 29.70 13.29 19.38
N THR A 89 29.77 12.07 18.87
CA THR A 89 31.07 11.38 18.70
C THR A 89 31.03 10.44 17.49
N VAL A 90 32.05 10.58 16.65
CA VAL A 90 32.28 9.90 15.38
C VAL A 90 32.64 8.43 15.63
N GLN A 91 32.02 7.49 14.91
CA GLN A 91 32.65 6.23 14.49
C GLN A 91 31.81 5.51 13.42
N ASN A 92 32.48 5.19 12.32
CA ASN A 92 31.95 4.61 11.08
C ASN A 92 31.59 3.13 11.24
N ALA A 93 30.31 2.80 11.08
CA ALA A 93 29.81 1.53 10.58
C ALA A 93 28.60 1.85 9.67
N PRO A 94 28.31 1.08 8.60
CA PRO A 94 27.08 1.28 7.84
C PRO A 94 25.92 0.83 8.72
N SER A 95 25.29 1.78 9.41
CA SER A 95 24.14 1.52 10.28
C SER A 95 22.89 1.25 9.44
N GLU A 96 22.12 0.22 9.82
CA GLU A 96 20.81 -0.14 9.23
C GLU A 96 19.82 1.04 9.11
N THR A 97 20.05 2.12 9.87
CA THR A 97 19.33 3.40 9.84
C THR A 97 19.38 4.08 8.46
N GLN A 98 20.48 3.92 7.72
CA GLN A 98 20.64 4.56 6.40
C GLN A 98 19.84 3.84 5.30
N GLU A 99 19.76 2.51 5.34
CA GLU A 99 18.99 1.72 4.37
C GLU A 99 17.47 1.90 4.53
N LYS A 100 16.98 1.97 5.77
CA LYS A 100 15.53 2.14 6.05
C LYS A 100 15.00 3.50 5.59
N SER A 101 15.79 4.56 5.74
CA SER A 101 15.47 5.93 5.28
C SER A 101 15.47 6.04 3.75
N VAL A 102 16.43 5.38 3.08
CA VAL A 102 16.49 5.32 1.61
C VAL A 102 15.30 4.58 1.02
N LEU A 103 14.88 3.45 1.63
CA LEU A 103 13.73 2.69 1.14
C LEU A 103 12.42 3.49 1.20
N VAL A 104 12.16 4.23 2.29
CA VAL A 104 10.95 5.07 2.41
C VAL A 104 11.01 6.24 1.42
N SER A 105 12.18 6.80 1.16
CA SER A 105 12.39 7.89 0.19
C SER A 105 12.17 7.46 -1.27
N GLN A 106 12.20 6.15 -1.55
CA GLN A 106 11.94 5.57 -2.87
C GLN A 106 10.47 5.18 -3.07
N LEU A 107 9.66 5.16 -2.00
CA LEU A 107 8.23 4.89 -2.13
C LEU A 107 7.53 6.10 -2.72
N SER A 108 6.75 5.84 -3.75
CA SER A 108 6.12 6.84 -4.59
C SER A 108 4.62 6.95 -4.39
N SER A 109 4.00 5.93 -3.78
CA SER A 109 2.57 5.87 -3.51
C SER A 109 2.26 5.51 -2.06
N PHE A 110 1.10 5.96 -1.56
CA PHE A 110 0.66 5.63 -0.20
C PHE A 110 0.46 4.11 -0.03
N THR A 111 0.05 3.39 -1.09
CA THR A 111 -0.06 1.93 -1.10
C THR A 111 1.27 1.26 -0.84
N GLU A 112 2.37 1.74 -1.44
CA GLU A 112 3.71 1.21 -1.16
C GLU A 112 4.14 1.48 0.29
N VAL A 113 3.86 2.68 0.81
CA VAL A 113 4.13 3.06 2.20
C VAL A 113 3.36 2.16 3.17
N LEU A 114 2.07 1.96 2.93
CA LEU A 114 1.22 1.10 3.72
C LEU A 114 1.65 -0.36 3.63
N THR A 115 1.94 -0.87 2.44
CA THR A 115 2.45 -2.24 2.22
C THR A 115 3.73 -2.47 3.03
N LEU A 116 4.70 -1.54 2.94
CA LEU A 116 5.94 -1.65 3.70
C LEU A 116 5.66 -1.61 5.22
N HIS A 117 4.78 -0.72 5.67
CA HIS A 117 4.39 -0.63 7.07
C HIS A 117 3.78 -1.94 7.58
N LEU A 118 2.77 -2.47 6.88
CA LEU A 118 2.11 -3.72 7.27
C LEU A 118 3.07 -4.91 7.23
N SER A 119 4.07 -4.92 6.34
CA SER A 119 5.11 -5.97 6.34
C SER A 119 5.99 -5.94 7.61
N ARG A 120 6.22 -4.76 8.19
CA ARG A 120 6.95 -4.60 9.45
C ARG A 120 6.07 -4.98 10.62
N TYR A 121 4.82 -4.54 10.60
CA TYR A 121 3.80 -4.93 11.57
C TYR A 121 3.66 -6.45 11.64
N ALA A 122 3.51 -7.14 10.50
CA ALA A 122 3.42 -8.59 10.43
C ALA A 122 4.60 -9.29 11.11
N ARG A 123 5.83 -8.86 10.78
CA ARG A 123 7.05 -9.40 11.40
C ARG A 123 7.11 -9.17 12.91
N LYS A 124 6.67 -8.01 13.38
CA LYS A 124 6.61 -7.69 14.82
C LYS A 124 5.61 -8.58 15.55
N GLN A 125 4.42 -8.78 14.99
CA GLN A 125 3.42 -9.67 15.58
C GLN A 125 3.91 -11.12 15.62
N MET A 126 4.52 -11.59 14.53
CA MET A 126 5.05 -12.95 14.44
C MET A 126 6.21 -13.21 15.41
N SER A 127 7.10 -12.23 15.62
CA SER A 127 8.18 -12.38 16.61
C SER A 127 7.67 -12.49 18.04
N GLN A 128 6.45 -12.00 18.29
CA GLN A 128 5.72 -12.15 19.55
C GLN A 128 4.87 -13.43 19.62
N GLY A 129 4.94 -14.29 18.59
CA GLY A 129 4.16 -15.54 18.52
C GLY A 129 2.72 -15.36 18.07
N VAL A 130 2.34 -14.18 17.55
CA VAL A 130 1.00 -13.89 17.04
C VAL A 130 0.98 -14.06 15.53
N VAL A 131 0.04 -14.86 15.01
CA VAL A 131 -0.23 -14.94 13.57
C VAL A 131 -1.20 -13.81 13.20
N PRO A 132 -0.78 -12.81 12.40
CA PRO A 132 -1.65 -11.69 12.02
C PRO A 132 -2.88 -12.17 11.25
N THR A 133 -4.05 -11.70 11.68
CA THR A 133 -5.32 -11.90 10.99
C THR A 133 -5.59 -10.77 10.00
N ASP A 134 -6.56 -10.99 9.12
CA ASP A 134 -7.02 -10.01 8.15
C ASP A 134 -7.54 -8.74 8.86
N GLU A 135 -8.31 -8.93 9.94
CA GLU A 135 -8.83 -7.85 10.79
C GLU A 135 -7.70 -7.01 11.42
N MET A 136 -6.60 -7.65 11.85
CA MET A 136 -5.45 -6.92 12.39
C MET A 136 -4.80 -6.02 11.33
N PHE A 137 -4.74 -6.46 10.07
CA PHE A 137 -4.21 -5.63 8.98
C PHE A 137 -5.14 -4.48 8.62
N GLN A 138 -6.44 -4.72 8.60
CA GLN A 138 -7.44 -3.68 8.35
C GLN A 138 -7.41 -2.61 9.45
N GLN A 139 -7.38 -3.01 10.72
CA GLN A 139 -7.27 -2.09 11.85
C GLN A 139 -5.96 -1.28 11.82
N GLU A 140 -4.83 -1.94 11.57
CA GLU A 140 -3.54 -1.23 11.48
C GLU A 140 -3.49 -0.27 10.28
N SER A 141 -4.13 -0.66 9.16
CA SER A 141 -4.29 0.20 7.99
C SER A 141 -5.09 1.46 8.32
N ASN A 142 -6.24 1.32 9.00
CA ASN A 142 -7.06 2.44 9.45
C ASN A 142 -6.33 3.36 10.43
N ARG A 143 -5.58 2.80 11.38
CA ARG A 143 -4.75 3.57 12.31
C ARG A 143 -3.72 4.43 11.56
N VAL A 144 -3.05 3.87 10.56
CA VAL A 144 -1.99 4.58 9.82
C VAL A 144 -2.56 5.63 8.88
N LEU A 145 -3.58 5.29 8.10
CA LEU A 145 -4.14 6.20 7.09
C LEU A 145 -4.98 7.29 7.73
N TYR A 146 -5.79 6.96 8.73
CA TYR A 146 -6.85 7.84 9.21
C TYR A 146 -6.73 8.23 10.67
N ASP A 147 -5.76 7.67 11.42
CA ASP A 147 -5.63 7.87 12.88
C ASP A 147 -6.95 7.55 13.60
N SER A 148 -7.62 6.50 13.12
CA SER A 148 -8.96 6.11 13.53
C SER A 148 -9.09 4.59 13.48
N GLU A 149 -9.95 4.04 14.33
CA GLU A 149 -10.36 2.62 14.30
C GLU A 149 -11.76 2.45 13.70
N ASP A 150 -12.33 3.51 13.10
CA ASP A 150 -13.64 3.44 12.47
C ASP A 150 -13.63 2.48 11.28
N SER A 151 -14.50 1.47 11.31
CA SER A 151 -14.61 0.43 10.30
C SER A 151 -15.32 0.88 9.02
N TRP A 152 -15.89 2.09 8.97
CA TRP A 152 -16.31 2.67 7.70
C TRP A 152 -15.12 2.95 6.80
N ASN A 153 -13.99 3.36 7.38
CA ASN A 153 -12.79 3.69 6.62
C ASN A 153 -12.39 2.56 5.66
N GLN A 154 -12.21 2.92 4.39
CA GLN A 154 -11.81 2.00 3.33
C GLN A 154 -10.34 2.17 3.01
N THR A 155 -9.64 1.05 2.88
CA THR A 155 -8.22 0.97 2.55
C THR A 155 -7.98 -0.20 1.60
N ILE A 156 -6.79 -0.29 1.01
CA ILE A 156 -6.43 -1.44 0.17
C ILE A 156 -6.40 -2.77 0.95
N ALA A 157 -6.30 -2.71 2.29
CA ALA A 157 -6.37 -3.90 3.15
C ALA A 157 -7.78 -4.51 3.23
N ASP A 158 -8.79 -3.81 2.72
CA ASP A 158 -10.16 -4.31 2.58
C ASP A 158 -10.37 -5.07 1.27
N ASN A 159 -9.42 -4.98 0.32
CA ASN A 159 -9.45 -5.77 -0.91
C ASN A 159 -8.93 -7.20 -0.63
N PRO A 160 -9.75 -8.25 -0.85
CA PRO A 160 -9.38 -9.62 -0.51
C PRO A 160 -8.25 -10.20 -1.37
N GLU A 161 -8.18 -9.81 -2.65
CA GLU A 161 -7.12 -10.26 -3.58
C GLU A 161 -5.75 -9.70 -3.15
N TRP A 162 -5.73 -8.42 -2.76
CA TRP A 162 -4.54 -7.76 -2.22
C TRP A 162 -4.11 -8.40 -0.91
N LEU A 163 -5.05 -8.57 0.03
CA LEU A 163 -4.74 -9.07 1.36
C LEU A 163 -4.23 -10.52 1.31
N TYR A 164 -4.84 -11.36 0.46
CA TYR A 164 -4.35 -12.71 0.18
C TYR A 164 -2.90 -12.70 -0.32
N SER A 165 -2.62 -11.90 -1.35
CA SER A 165 -1.28 -11.81 -1.97
C SER A 165 -0.24 -11.27 -0.98
N PHE A 166 -0.61 -10.24 -0.23
CA PHE A 166 0.20 -9.62 0.81
C PHE A 166 0.58 -10.64 1.89
N ARG A 167 -0.40 -11.40 2.39
CA ARG A 167 -0.17 -12.41 3.44
C ARG A 167 0.69 -13.55 2.95
N HIS A 168 0.46 -14.05 1.73
CA HIS A 168 1.31 -15.09 1.17
C HIS A 168 2.78 -14.63 1.09
N LEU A 169 3.02 -13.38 0.69
CA LEU A 169 4.37 -12.82 0.56
C LEU A 169 5.06 -12.55 1.91
N HIS A 170 4.31 -12.09 2.92
CA HIS A 170 4.89 -11.58 4.17
C HIS A 170 4.63 -12.45 5.41
N CYS A 171 3.69 -13.39 5.34
CA CYS A 171 3.30 -14.25 6.46
C CYS A 171 3.58 -15.75 6.25
N GLY A 172 3.94 -16.16 5.03
CA GLY A 172 4.19 -17.57 4.67
C GLY A 172 2.90 -18.39 4.46
N ASP A 173 3.06 -19.66 4.05
CA ASP A 173 1.99 -20.58 3.61
C ASP A 173 0.92 -20.95 4.67
N ASN A 174 0.93 -20.35 5.85
CA ASN A 174 -0.08 -20.58 6.91
C ASN A 174 -1.31 -19.65 6.80
N ALA A 175 -1.47 -18.93 5.69
CA ALA A 175 -2.67 -18.13 5.47
C ALA A 175 -3.88 -19.05 5.19
N PRO A 176 -4.99 -18.94 5.94
CA PRO A 176 -6.24 -19.61 5.58
C PRO A 176 -6.73 -19.12 4.20
N PRO A 177 -7.41 -19.98 3.42
CA PRO A 177 -7.93 -19.61 2.11
C PRO A 177 -8.98 -18.49 2.21
N PRO A 178 -9.19 -17.73 1.12
CA PRO A 178 -10.16 -16.63 1.04
C PRO A 178 -11.61 -17.12 1.23
#